data_AF-A0A942MQE3-F1
#
_entry.id   AF-A0A942MQE3-F1
#
_cell.length_a   1.000
_cell.length_b   1.000
_cell.length_c   1.000
_cell.angle_alpha   90.00
_cell.angle_beta   90.00
_cell.angle_gamma   90.00
#
_symmetry.space_group_name_H-M   'P 1'
#
loop_
_entity.id
_entity.type
_entity.pdbx_description
1 polymer ?
#
loop_
_entity_poly.entity_id
_entity_poly.type
_entity_poly.pdbx_seq_one_letter_code
_entity_poly.pdbx_strand_id
1 'polypeptide(L)'
;MLTLPPTSIKNWANFLAKRVVSKGKRVCEVVTQVTLKKVANSTGIQYSQAQFAVVGILDPEKAKEAKNYSDGIKVMTRKLEIMPDDYITTTVEIDSEEVI
;
A
#
# COMPACT_ATOMS: atom_id res chain seq x y z
N MET A 1 -0.35 6.07 7.98
CA MET A 1 -0.41 5.85 6.51
C MET A 1 0.59 4.77 6.17
N LEU A 2 0.23 3.77 5.35
CA LEU A 2 1.16 2.73 4.91
C LEU A 2 1.73 3.12 3.55
N THR A 3 3.05 3.31 3.45
CA THR A 3 3.73 3.58 2.19
C THR A 3 4.01 2.26 1.48
N LEU A 4 3.60 2.15 0.21
CA LEU A 4 3.82 0.96 -0.60
C LEU A 4 4.83 1.28 -1.71
N PRO A 5 5.70 0.31 -2.07
CA PRO A 5 6.49 0.44 -3.29
C PRO A 5 5.56 0.66 -4.50
N PRO A 6 5.95 1.46 -5.51
CA PRO A 6 5.15 1.71 -6.70
C PRO A 6 4.67 0.42 -7.40
N THR A 7 5.53 -0.60 -7.40
CA THR A 7 5.28 -1.94 -7.96
C THR A 7 4.17 -2.72 -7.27
N SER A 8 3.72 -2.29 -6.08
CA SER A 8 2.70 -2.96 -5.27
C SER A 8 1.36 -2.22 -5.20
N ILE A 9 1.25 -1.02 -5.80
CA ILE A 9 0.01 -0.23 -5.80
C ILE A 9 -1.13 -0.98 -6.50
N LYS A 10 -0.83 -1.61 -7.64
CA LYS A 10 -1.81 -2.43 -8.38
C LYS A 10 -2.28 -3.65 -7.58
N ASN A 11 -1.37 -4.28 -6.83
CA ASN A 11 -1.70 -5.41 -5.95
C ASN A 11 -2.66 -4.98 -4.83
N TRP A 12 -2.41 -3.82 -4.23
CA TRP A 12 -3.28 -3.24 -3.22
C TRP A 12 -4.69 -2.93 -3.78
N ALA A 13 -4.78 -2.23 -4.91
CA ALA A 13 -6.05 -1.92 -5.55
C ALA A 13 -6.85 -3.20 -5.89
N ASN A 14 -6.18 -4.21 -6.43
CA ASN A 14 -6.78 -5.51 -6.73
C ASN A 14 -7.29 -6.22 -5.46
N PHE A 15 -6.52 -6.21 -4.38
CA PHE A 15 -6.93 -6.76 -3.10
C PHE A 15 -8.20 -6.07 -2.59
N LEU A 16 -8.21 -4.73 -2.57
CA LEU A 16 -9.36 -3.96 -2.12
C LEU A 16 -10.61 -4.28 -2.93
N ALA A 17 -10.52 -4.20 -4.27
CA ALA A 17 -11.65 -4.44 -5.13
C ALA A 17 -12.18 -5.88 -5.01
N LYS A 18 -11.29 -6.88 -5.10
CA LYS A 18 -11.67 -8.29 -5.23
C LYS A 18 -11.94 -9.00 -3.91
N ARG A 19 -11.35 -8.55 -2.80
CA ARG A 19 -11.41 -9.25 -1.50
C ARG A 19 -12.18 -8.50 -0.43
N VAL A 20 -12.27 -7.17 -0.54
CA VAL A 20 -12.94 -6.33 0.48
C VAL A 20 -14.26 -5.78 -0.07
N VAL A 21 -14.20 -5.00 -1.15
CA VAL A 21 -15.37 -4.28 -1.71
C VAL A 21 -16.38 -5.25 -2.33
N SER A 22 -15.92 -6.26 -3.07
CA SER A 22 -16.78 -7.31 -3.63
C SER A 22 -17.60 -8.07 -2.57
N LYS A 23 -17.12 -8.10 -1.32
CA LYS A 23 -17.77 -8.72 -0.17
C LYS A 23 -18.69 -7.74 0.59
N GLY A 24 -18.88 -6.52 0.06
CA GLY A 24 -19.68 -5.46 0.69
C GLY A 24 -19.02 -4.84 1.92
N LYS A 25 -17.71 -5.07 2.14
CA LYS A 25 -16.98 -4.57 3.30
C LYS A 25 -16.18 -3.31 2.99
N ARG A 26 -15.80 -2.58 4.03
CA ARG A 26 -14.85 -1.47 3.99
C ARG A 26 -13.50 -1.91 4.54
N VAL A 27 -12.44 -1.19 4.15
CA VAL A 27 -11.05 -1.49 4.57
C VAL A 27 -10.88 -1.42 6.09
N CYS A 28 -11.62 -0.53 6.75
CA CYS A 28 -11.62 -0.38 8.21
C CYS A 28 -12.40 -1.48 8.95
N GLU A 29 -13.10 -2.38 8.24
CA GLU A 29 -13.88 -3.47 8.84
C GLU A 29 -13.16 -4.82 8.78
N VAL A 30 -12.00 -4.87 8.12
CA VAL A 30 -11.25 -6.12 7.89
C VAL A 30 -9.85 -6.03 8.49
N VAL A 31 -9.40 -7.13 9.08
CA VAL A 31 -8.01 -7.27 9.50
C VAL A 31 -7.21 -7.74 8.29
N THR A 32 -6.32 -6.88 7.82
CA THR A 32 -5.48 -7.14 6.64
C THR A 32 -4.08 -7.54 7.08
N GLN A 33 -3.65 -8.73 6.71
CA GLN A 33 -2.25 -9.14 6.80
C GLN A 33 -1.50 -8.62 5.58
N VAL A 34 -0.34 -8.02 5.81
CA VAL A 34 0.57 -7.52 4.78
C VAL A 34 1.88 -8.30 4.87
N THR A 35 2.34 -8.87 3.75
CA THR A 35 3.63 -9.56 3.66
C THR A 35 4.39 -9.11 2.41
N LEU A 36 5.69 -9.38 2.35
CA LEU A 36 6.53 -9.10 1.18
C LEU A 36 6.97 -10.40 0.52
N LYS A 37 6.98 -10.42 -0.81
CA LYS A 37 7.53 -11.52 -1.61
C LYS A 37 8.48 -10.97 -2.66
N LYS A 38 9.58 -11.68 -2.89
CA LYS A 38 10.51 -11.39 -3.98
C LYS A 38 9.92 -11.88 -5.31
N VAL A 39 9.86 -11.00 -6.30
CA VAL A 39 9.29 -11.28 -7.63
C VAL A 39 10.21 -10.70 -8.70
N ALA A 40 10.30 -11.34 -9.86
CA ALA A 40 11.04 -10.82 -11.01
C ALA A 40 10.06 -10.28 -12.07
N ASN A 41 10.41 -9.19 -12.74
CA ASN A 41 9.67 -8.72 -13.92
C ASN A 41 10.05 -9.55 -15.17
N SER A 42 9.44 -9.25 -16.32
CA SER A 42 9.72 -9.94 -17.61
C SER A 42 11.18 -9.84 -18.06
N THR A 43 11.91 -8.84 -17.56
CA THR A 43 13.33 -8.59 -17.85
C THR A 43 14.27 -9.21 -16.81
N GLY A 44 13.73 -9.95 -15.83
CA GLY A 44 14.50 -10.62 -14.77
C GLY A 44 14.86 -9.76 -13.56
N ILE A 45 14.49 -8.47 -13.53
CA ILE A 45 14.79 -7.59 -12.40
C ILE A 45 13.95 -7.99 -11.19
N GLN A 46 14.63 -8.32 -10.10
CA GLN A 46 14.00 -8.71 -8.85
C GLN A 46 13.57 -7.48 -8.04
N TYR A 47 12.37 -7.52 -7.49
CA TYR A 47 11.84 -6.50 -6.60
C TYR A 47 10.99 -7.14 -5.50
N SER A 48 10.80 -6.39 -4.41
CA SER A 48 9.88 -6.76 -3.34
C SER A 48 8.46 -6.33 -3.72
N GLN A 49 7.52 -7.26 -3.69
CA GLN A 49 6.11 -7.03 -3.92
C GLN A 49 5.31 -7.28 -2.64
N ALA A 50 4.43 -6.34 -2.28
CA ALA A 50 3.51 -6.52 -1.17
C ALA A 50 2.36 -7.45 -1.55
N GLN A 51 2.06 -8.39 -0.65
CA GLN A 51 0.92 -9.29 -0.72
C GLN A 51 -0.03 -8.98 0.43
N PHE A 52 -1.31 -9.08 0.15
CA PHE A 52 -2.38 -8.70 1.05
C PHE A 52 -3.37 -9.85 1.18
N ALA A 53 -3.77 -10.14 2.42
CA ALA A 53 -4.78 -11.14 2.73
C ALA A 53 -5.73 -10.61 3.81
N VAL A 54 -7.01 -10.99 3.72
CA VAL A 54 -7.96 -10.78 4.82
C VAL A 54 -7.79 -11.96 5.78
N VAL A 55 -7.38 -11.69 7.01
CA VAL A 55 -7.21 -12.70 8.07
C VAL A 55 -8.34 -12.71 9.08
N GLY A 56 -9.17 -11.66 9.06
CA GLY A 56 -10.33 -11.57 9.93
C GLY A 56 -11.25 -10.42 9.54
N ILE A 57 -12.46 -10.45 10.08
CA ILE A 57 -13.44 -9.37 9.99
C ILE A 57 -13.68 -8.90 11.43
N LEU A 58 -13.74 -7.58 11.63
CA LEU A 58 -14.01 -7.02 12.94
C LEU A 58 -15.47 -7.24 13.34
N ASP A 59 -15.69 -7.40 14.64
CA ASP A 59 -17.03 -7.39 15.23
C ASP A 59 -17.75 -6.07 14.89
N PRO A 60 -19.09 -6.06 14.74
CA PRO A 60 -19.83 -4.86 14.32
C PRO A 60 -19.59 -3.62 15.19
N GLU A 61 -19.42 -3.82 16.50
CA GLU A 61 -19.16 -2.73 17.45
C GLU A 61 -17.77 -2.09 17.20
N LYS A 62 -16.73 -2.92 17.09
CA LYS A 62 -15.36 -2.47 16.78
C LYS A 62 -15.25 -1.88 15.39
N ALA A 63 -15.98 -2.44 14.42
CA ALA A 63 -16.04 -1.90 13.06
C ALA A 63 -16.63 -0.48 13.03
N LYS A 64 -17.64 -0.19 13.86
CA LYS A 64 -18.22 1.15 14.00
C LYS A 64 -17.20 2.14 14.59
N GLU A 65 -16.49 1.73 15.63
CA GLU A 65 -15.42 2.55 16.23
C GLU A 65 -14.29 2.82 15.24
N ALA A 66 -13.80 1.78 14.54
CA ALA A 66 -12.77 1.89 13.52
C ALA A 66 -13.18 2.81 12.36
N LYS A 67 -14.46 2.81 11.98
CA LYS A 67 -15.00 3.74 10.99
C LYS A 67 -14.94 5.18 11.48
N ASN A 68 -15.39 5.46 12.70
CA ASN A 68 -15.34 6.81 13.29
C ASN A 68 -13.90 7.32 13.34
N TYR A 69 -12.97 6.47 13.77
CA TYR A 69 -11.55 6.79 13.79
C TYR A 69 -11.00 7.08 12.38
N SER A 70 -11.36 6.25 11.39
CA SER A 70 -10.97 6.45 9.99
C SER A 70 -11.49 7.76 9.43
N ASP A 71 -12.73 8.15 9.76
CA ASP A 71 -13.32 9.39 9.30
C ASP A 71 -12.61 10.62 9.88
N GLY A 72 -12.20 10.56 11.17
CA GLY A 72 -11.35 11.59 11.79
C GLY A 72 -10.00 11.74 11.09
N ILE A 73 -9.32 10.63 10.77
CA ILE A 73 -8.03 10.66 10.05
C ILE A 73 -8.18 11.29 8.66
N LYS A 74 -9.24 10.95 7.90
CA LYS A 74 -9.45 11.48 6.54
C LYS A 74 -9.49 13.00 6.50
N VAL A 75 -10.11 13.63 7.49
CA VAL A 75 -10.20 15.09 7.59
C VAL A 75 -8.82 15.71 7.76
N MET A 76 -7.95 15.07 8.55
CA MET A 76 -6.59 15.55 8.79
C MET A 76 -5.67 15.30 7.59
N THR A 77 -5.72 14.10 6.99
CA THR A 77 -4.77 13.73 5.93
C THR A 77 -5.09 14.36 4.58
N ARG A 78 -6.36 14.69 4.27
CA ARG A 78 -6.70 15.37 3.00
C ARG A 78 -6.27 16.83 2.94
N LYS A 79 -5.86 17.40 4.07
CA LYS A 79 -5.27 18.75 4.14
C LYS A 79 -3.75 18.75 3.96
N LEU A 80 -3.13 17.57 3.86
CA LEU A 80 -1.69 17.45 3.62
C LEU A 80 -1.46 17.50 2.11
N GLU A 81 -0.84 18.57 1.64
CA GLU A 81 -0.30 18.65 0.28
C GLU A 81 0.94 17.75 0.19
N ILE A 82 1.01 16.89 -0.82
CA ILE A 82 2.19 16.06 -1.08
C ILE A 82 3.22 16.97 -1.74
N MET A 83 4.34 17.22 -1.06
CA MET A 83 5.41 18.05 -1.60
C MET A 83 6.37 17.21 -2.45
N PRO A 84 7.12 17.83 -3.39
CA PRO A 84 8.11 17.12 -4.21
C PRO A 84 9.14 16.32 -3.40
N ASP A 85 9.42 16.74 -2.17
CA ASP A 85 10.39 16.12 -1.27
C ASP A 85 9.85 14.86 -0.55
N ASP A 86 8.56 14.59 -0.64
CA ASP A 86 7.94 13.37 -0.08
C ASP A 86 8.20 12.11 -0.93
N TYR A 87 8.80 12.28 -2.12
CA TYR A 87 9.26 11.19 -2.95
C TYR A 87 10.71 10.84 -2.60
N ILE A 88 10.96 9.58 -2.22
CA ILE A 88 12.33 9.04 -2.14
C ILE A 88 12.88 8.97 -3.57
N THR A 89 13.61 10.01 -3.96
CA THR A 89 14.30 10.08 -5.25
C THR A 89 15.68 9.46 -5.04
N THR A 90 15.78 8.13 -5.14
CA THR A 90 17.10 7.49 -5.21
C THR A 90 17.69 7.81 -6.59
N THR A 91 18.51 8.84 -6.67
CA THR A 91 19.43 9.05 -7.79
C THR A 91 20.38 7.86 -7.81
N VAL A 92 20.15 6.92 -8.71
CA VAL A 92 21.15 5.91 -9.04
C VAL A 92 22.20 6.63 -9.88
N GLU A 93 23.26 7.11 -9.23
CA GLU A 93 24.46 7.56 -9.92
C GLU A 93 25.04 6.34 -10.66
N ILE A 94 24.87 6.33 -11.98
CA ILE A 94 25.60 5.41 -12.85
C ILE A 94 27.01 6.01 -12.94
N ASP A 95 27.90 5.50 -12.11
CA ASP A 95 29.32 5.82 -12.20
C ASP A 95 29.84 5.32 -13.56
N SER A 96 29.99 6.26 -14.49
CA SER A 96 30.64 6.04 -15.77
C SER A 96 32.12 6.33 -15.57
N GLU A 97 32.82 5.43 -14.90
CA GLU A 97 34.27 5.48 -14.79
C GLU A 97 34.89 5.20 -16.17
N GLU A 98 35.82 6.08 -16.52
CA GLU A 98 36.53 6.18 -17.79
C GLU A 98 37.19 4.86 -18.26
N VAL A 99 37.14 4.59 -19.55
CA VAL A 99 38.16 3.77 -20.22
C VAL A 99 38.87 4.65 -21.24
N ILE A 100 40.12 4.96 -20.92
CA ILE A 100 41.14 5.50 -21.83
C ILE A 100 41.50 4.43 -22.87
#